data_AF-A0A0K8RJK3-F1
#
_entry.id   AF-A0A0K8RJK3-F1
#
_cell.length_a   1.000
_cell.length_b   1.000
_cell.length_c   1.000
_cell.angle_alpha   90.00
_cell.angle_beta   90.00
_cell.angle_gamma   90.00
#
_symmetry.space_group_name_H-M   'P 1'
#
loop_
_entity.id
_entity.type
_entity.pdbx_description
1 polymer ?
#
loop_
_entity_poly.entity_id
_entity_poly.type
_entity_poly.pdbx_seq_one_letter_code
_entity_poly.pdbx_strand_id
1 'polypeptide(L)'
;MRKFVLAALVASVALVSSLPDDDAVNLDVPTQPQCATNEEYKICVSRACGETTCDQPIINPSCEHGCQLGCYCKNGFFRNGEEGCVTKDECPEGSAARTLELDVNSNE
;
A
#
# COMPACT_ATOMS: atom_id res chain seq x y z
N MET A 1 -20.75 -69.29 -2.69
CA MET A 1 -21.66 -69.49 -3.84
C MET A 1 -23.03 -68.93 -3.50
N ARG A 2 -23.63 -68.15 -4.43
CA ARG A 2 -24.99 -67.54 -4.43
C ARG A 2 -25.16 -66.33 -3.47
N LYS A 3 -24.98 -65.10 -3.94
CA LYS A 3 -25.85 -64.25 -4.80
C LYS A 3 -27.16 -63.83 -4.10
N PHE A 4 -27.41 -62.52 -4.15
CA PHE A 4 -28.61 -61.77 -3.74
C PHE A 4 -28.69 -61.58 -2.21
N VAL A 5 -28.62 -60.38 -1.66
CA VAL A 5 -29.54 -59.27 -1.94
C VAL A 5 -28.82 -57.92 -1.79
N LEU A 6 -28.78 -57.15 -2.88
CA LEU A 6 -28.58 -55.71 -2.89
C LEU A 6 -29.88 -55.07 -2.37
N ALA A 7 -29.88 -54.43 -1.20
CA ALA A 7 -30.84 -53.38 -0.87
C ALA A 7 -30.48 -52.66 0.45
N ALA A 8 -30.09 -51.40 0.31
CA ALA A 8 -30.43 -50.27 1.18
C ALA A 8 -30.14 -50.35 2.69
N LEU A 9 -28.97 -49.85 3.11
CA LEU A 9 -28.78 -49.19 4.41
C LEU A 9 -27.78 -48.02 4.29
N VAL A 10 -27.99 -47.14 3.30
CA VAL A 10 -27.32 -45.82 3.25
C VAL A 10 -28.25 -44.83 3.94
N ALA A 11 -28.32 -44.86 5.27
CA ALA A 11 -29.26 -44.00 6.02
C ALA A 11 -28.76 -43.64 7.42
N SER A 12 -27.51 -43.20 7.56
CA SER A 12 -27.01 -42.69 8.85
C SER A 12 -26.16 -41.42 8.76
N VAL A 13 -26.18 -40.70 7.63
CA VAL A 13 -25.38 -39.47 7.45
C VAL A 13 -26.28 -38.33 7.00
N ALA A 14 -27.11 -37.77 7.88
CA ALA A 14 -27.88 -36.56 7.51
C ALA A 14 -28.46 -35.73 8.69
N LEU A 15 -27.93 -35.76 9.91
CA LEU A 15 -28.53 -34.99 11.02
C LEU A 15 -27.59 -34.04 11.78
N VAL A 16 -26.38 -33.74 11.27
CA VAL A 16 -25.53 -32.66 11.83
C VAL A 16 -24.93 -31.80 10.72
N SER A 17 -25.78 -31.14 9.93
CA SER A 17 -25.33 -30.12 8.98
C SER A 17 -26.42 -29.08 8.74
N SER A 18 -26.89 -28.46 9.82
CA SER A 18 -27.74 -27.27 9.74
C SER A 18 -27.41 -26.34 10.91
N LEU A 19 -26.18 -25.84 10.95
CA LEU A 19 -25.97 -24.48 11.41
C LEU A 19 -26.05 -23.62 10.14
N PRO A 20 -26.98 -22.66 10.04
CA PRO A 20 -26.84 -21.62 9.04
C PRO A 20 -25.52 -20.91 9.37
N ASP A 21 -24.53 -21.04 8.48
CA ASP A 21 -23.34 -20.23 8.54
C ASP A 21 -23.84 -18.77 8.59
N ASP A 22 -23.57 -18.08 9.70
CA ASP A 22 -23.81 -16.65 9.84
C ASP A 22 -23.36 -15.98 8.54
N ASP A 23 -24.25 -15.20 7.93
CA ASP A 23 -23.99 -14.41 6.74
C ASP A 23 -22.76 -13.53 6.99
N ALA A 24 -21.58 -14.10 6.74
CA ALA A 24 -20.33 -13.38 6.67
C ALA A 24 -20.50 -12.49 5.45
N VAL A 25 -20.96 -11.27 5.70
CA VAL A 25 -20.87 -10.18 4.74
C VAL A 25 -19.40 -10.15 4.36
N ASN A 26 -19.09 -10.68 3.17
CA ASN A 26 -17.81 -10.50 2.54
C ASN A 26 -17.76 -9.03 2.18
N LEU A 27 -17.41 -8.21 3.17
CA LEU A 27 -17.07 -6.84 2.94
C LEU A 27 -15.78 -6.94 2.15
N ASP A 28 -15.89 -6.85 0.83
CA ASP A 28 -14.78 -6.58 -0.09
C ASP A 28 -14.23 -5.20 0.32
N VAL A 29 -13.57 -5.16 1.47
CA VAL A 29 -12.77 -4.03 1.92
C VAL A 29 -11.68 -3.96 0.87
N PRO A 30 -11.56 -2.86 0.11
CA PRO A 30 -10.40 -2.68 -0.75
C PRO A 30 -9.18 -2.74 0.17
N THR A 31 -8.47 -3.86 0.15
CA THR A 31 -7.16 -3.94 0.79
C THR A 31 -6.35 -2.80 0.19
N GLN A 32 -5.90 -1.87 1.03
CA GLN A 32 -5.08 -0.75 0.60
C GLN A 32 -4.02 -1.27 -0.38
N PRO A 33 -3.86 -0.66 -1.56
CA PRO A 33 -2.92 -1.17 -2.55
C PRO A 33 -1.54 -1.27 -1.89
N GLN A 34 -0.88 -2.41 -2.09
CA GLN A 34 0.48 -2.62 -1.60
C GLN A 34 1.39 -1.63 -2.33
N CYS A 35 1.93 -0.66 -1.60
CA CYS A 35 2.87 0.30 -2.15
C CYS A 35 4.25 -0.34 -2.35
N ALA A 36 5.04 0.25 -3.25
CA ALA A 36 6.38 -0.24 -3.53
C ALA A 36 7.33 0.00 -2.34
N THR A 37 8.57 -0.48 -2.48
CA THR A 37 9.63 -0.20 -1.52
C THR A 37 9.77 1.31 -1.31
N ASN A 38 9.87 1.72 -0.05
CA ASN A 38 9.98 3.12 0.39
C ASN A 38 8.77 4.02 0.09
N GLU A 39 7.63 3.43 -0.22
CA GLU A 39 6.36 4.14 -0.36
C GLU A 39 5.39 3.84 0.78
N GLU A 40 4.51 4.80 1.06
CA GLU A 40 3.38 4.66 1.98
C GLU A 40 2.08 5.11 1.31
N TYR A 41 0.99 4.43 1.62
CA TYR A 41 -0.33 4.80 1.10
C TYR A 41 -0.85 6.01 1.87
N LYS A 42 -1.12 7.11 1.16
CA LYS A 42 -1.67 8.34 1.74
C LYS A 42 -3.08 8.58 1.22
N ILE A 43 -3.89 9.24 2.05
CA ILE A 43 -5.28 9.57 1.77
C ILE A 43 -5.43 11.09 1.77
N CYS A 44 -6.12 11.61 0.76
CA CYS A 44 -6.39 13.03 0.60
C CYS A 44 -5.16 13.94 0.76
N VAL A 45 -4.09 13.62 0.04
CA VAL A 45 -2.92 14.51 -0.06
C VAL A 45 -2.90 15.18 -1.43
N SER A 46 -2.41 16.41 -1.46
CA SER A 46 -2.13 17.08 -2.74
C SER A 46 -0.90 16.44 -3.38
N ARG A 47 -0.92 16.26 -4.71
CA ARG A 47 0.25 15.74 -5.44
C ARG A 47 1.52 16.55 -5.18
N ALA A 48 1.38 17.88 -5.07
CA ALA A 48 2.51 18.79 -4.85
C ALA A 48 3.14 18.67 -3.45
N CYS A 49 2.43 18.05 -2.50
CA CYS A 49 2.84 17.96 -1.10
C CYS A 49 2.81 16.54 -0.52
N GLY A 50 2.48 15.55 -1.35
CA GLY A 50 2.42 14.16 -0.94
C GLY A 50 3.80 13.54 -0.72
N GLU A 51 4.82 14.05 -1.43
CA GLU A 51 6.18 13.51 -1.40
C GLU A 51 7.20 14.50 -1.97
N THR A 52 8.47 14.25 -1.69
CA THR A 52 9.62 14.95 -2.25
C THR A 52 10.18 14.21 -3.46
N THR A 53 10.81 14.94 -4.38
CA THR A 53 11.51 14.36 -5.54
C THR A 53 13.01 14.65 -5.47
N CYS A 54 13.80 13.98 -6.30
CA CYS A 54 15.25 14.24 -6.37
C CYS A 54 15.58 15.69 -6.75
N ASP A 55 14.68 16.38 -7.47
CA ASP A 55 14.82 17.76 -7.93
C ASP A 55 14.09 18.77 -7.03
N GLN A 56 13.07 18.31 -6.29
CA GLN A 56 12.34 19.10 -5.30
C GLN A 56 12.33 18.36 -3.94
N PRO A 57 13.46 18.39 -3.24
CA PRO A 57 13.65 17.63 -2.01
C PRO A 57 13.05 18.26 -0.75
N ILE A 58 12.39 19.41 -0.89
CA ILE A 58 11.62 20.07 0.17
C ILE A 58 10.19 20.24 -0.33
N ILE A 59 9.21 19.88 0.49
CA ILE A 59 7.80 20.12 0.19
C ILE A 59 7.54 21.63 0.15
N ASN A 60 6.97 22.11 -0.96
CA ASN A 60 6.55 23.50 -1.05
C ASN A 60 5.45 23.78 0.00
N PRO A 61 5.56 24.82 0.84
CA PRO A 61 4.51 25.14 1.82
C PRO A 61 3.19 25.53 1.15
N SER A 62 3.22 25.97 -0.10
CA SER A 62 2.04 26.26 -0.91
C SER A 62 1.55 25.00 -1.63
N CYS A 63 0.76 24.20 -0.92
CA CYS A 63 0.09 23.05 -1.51
C CYS A 63 -1.16 23.50 -2.27
N GLU A 64 -1.26 23.15 -3.56
CA GLU A 64 -2.54 23.24 -4.25
C GLU A 64 -3.57 22.35 -3.54
N HIS A 65 -4.80 22.83 -3.36
CA HIS A 65 -5.86 22.02 -2.79
C HIS A 65 -6.10 20.78 -3.64
N GLY A 66 -5.82 19.60 -3.09
CA GLY A 66 -6.04 18.33 -3.74
C GLY A 66 -6.26 17.24 -2.71
N CYS A 67 -7.23 16.36 -2.96
CA CYS A 67 -7.37 15.10 -2.24
C CYS A 67 -7.11 13.98 -3.24
N GLN A 68 -5.88 13.47 -3.26
CA GLN A 68 -5.51 12.28 -4.00
C GLN A 68 -5.18 11.14 -3.03
N LEU A 69 -5.57 9.94 -3.44
CA LEU A 69 -5.26 8.70 -2.75
C LEU A 69 -4.22 7.98 -3.60
N GLY A 70 -3.18 7.43 -2.97
CA GLY A 70 -2.13 6.75 -3.70
C GLY A 70 -0.90 6.44 -2.85
N CYS A 71 0.07 5.80 -3.49
CA CYS A 71 1.38 5.54 -2.91
C CYS A 71 2.29 6.74 -3.13
N TYR A 72 2.92 7.19 -2.06
CA TYR A 72 3.83 8.33 -2.06
C TYR A 72 5.13 7.93 -1.35
N CYS A 73 6.25 8.55 -1.71
CA CYS A 73 7.50 8.33 -1.00
C CYS A 73 7.35 8.65 0.49
N LYS A 74 7.89 7.75 1.32
CA LYS A 74 8.04 7.99 2.75
C LYS A 74 8.96 9.17 2.99
N ASN A 75 8.82 9.80 4.15
CA ASN A 75 9.73 10.86 4.58
C ASN A 75 11.19 10.38 4.54
N GLY A 76 12.07 11.21 3.97
CA GLY A 76 13.50 10.88 3.77
C GLY A 76 13.82 10.14 2.48
N PHE A 77 12.80 9.79 1.68
CA PHE A 77 12.96 9.24 0.35
C PHE A 77 12.48 10.22 -0.72
N PHE A 78 13.09 10.13 -1.91
CA PHE A 78 12.89 11.05 -3.00
C PHE A 78 12.49 10.27 -4.24
N ARG A 79 11.41 10.68 -4.92
CA ARG A 79 11.06 10.07 -6.20
C ARG A 79 12.10 10.46 -7.26
N ASN A 80 12.68 9.46 -7.90
CA ASN A 80 13.59 9.64 -9.03
C ASN A 80 12.83 9.61 -10.38
N GLY A 81 13.54 9.81 -11.49
CA GLY A 81 12.96 9.78 -12.84
C GLY A 81 12.49 8.40 -13.32
N GLU A 82 12.75 7.34 -12.55
CA GLU A 82 12.30 5.96 -12.81
C GLU A 82 11.08 5.59 -11.95
N GLU A 83 10.42 6.59 -11.34
CA GLU A 83 9.28 6.44 -10.42
C GLU A 83 9.60 5.68 -9.13
N GLY A 84 10.89 5.46 -8.81
CA GLY A 84 11.33 4.81 -7.56
C GLY A 84 11.57 5.81 -6.44
N CYS A 85 11.18 5.45 -5.21
CA CYS A 85 11.50 6.20 -4.00
C CYS A 85 12.86 5.76 -3.45
N VAL A 86 13.87 6.61 -3.66
CA VAL A 86 15.27 6.30 -3.37
C VAL A 86 15.83 7.21 -2.28
N THR A 87 16.98 6.83 -1.71
CA THR A 87 17.69 7.69 -0.75
C THR A 87 18.30 8.89 -1.48
N LYS A 88 18.67 9.92 -0.71
CA LYS A 88 19.43 11.07 -1.23
C LYS A 88 20.66 10.61 -2.03
N ASP A 89 21.34 9.57 -1.55
CA ASP A 89 22.56 9.04 -2.15
C ASP A 89 22.34 8.15 -3.38
N GLU A 90 21.11 8.02 -3.84
CA GLU A 90 20.73 7.29 -5.05
C GLU A 90 20.07 8.22 -6.08
N CYS A 91 19.81 9.48 -5.73
CA CYS A 91 19.40 10.49 -6.69
C CYS A 91 20.52 10.79 -7.72
N PRO A 92 20.18 11.29 -8.92
CA PRO A 92 21.17 11.69 -9.93
C PRO A 92 22.19 12.70 -9.37
N GLU A 93 23.44 12.59 -9.80
CA GLU A 93 24.45 13.58 -9.45
C GLU A 93 24.02 14.98 -9.90
N GLY A 94 24.22 15.98 -9.02
CA GLY A 94 23.80 17.36 -9.27
C GLY A 94 22.31 17.64 -9.02
N SER A 95 21.50 16.66 -8.61
CA SER A 95 20.13 16.91 -8.21
C SER A 95 20.06 17.71 -6.90
N ALA A 96 18.97 18.48 -6.71
CA ALA A 96 18.81 19.30 -5.51
C ALA A 96 18.85 18.47 -4.22
N ALA A 97 18.32 17.23 -4.24
CA ALA A 97 18.39 16.31 -3.12
C ALA A 97 19.84 16.03 -2.70
N ARG A 98 20.76 15.79 -3.66
CA ARG A 98 22.19 15.54 -3.39
C ARG A 98 22.90 16.73 -2.76
N THR A 99 22.53 17.95 -3.18
CA THR A 99 23.17 19.19 -2.75
C THR A 99 22.54 19.82 -1.52
N LEU A 100 21.38 19.34 -1.06
CA LEU A 100 20.82 19.75 0.21
C LEU A 100 21.75 19.33 1.34
N GLU A 101 22.68 20.20 1.71
CA GLU A 101 23.16 20.24 3.06
C GLU A 101 21.94 20.57 3.91
N LEU A 102 21.45 19.61 4.68
CA LEU A 102 20.55 19.92 5.77
C LEU A 102 21.29 20.99 6.57
N ASP A 103 20.77 22.21 6.63
CA ASP A 103 21.28 23.27 7.49
C ASP A 103 21.16 22.78 8.94
N VAL A 104 22.09 21.93 9.38
CA VAL A 104 22.19 21.41 10.75
C VAL A 104 22.72 22.50 11.70
N ASN A 105 23.03 23.69 11.19
CA ASN A 105 23.59 24.81 11.96
C ASN A 105 22.77 26.11 11.89
N SER A 106 21.44 26.05 11.98
CA SER A 106 20.61 27.25 12.21
C SER A 106 20.40 27.57 13.69
N ASN A 107 21.48 27.53 14.49
CA ASN A 107 21.52 28.11 15.84
C ASN A 107 22.91 28.73 16.10
N GLU A 108 23.17 29.87 15.47
CA GLU A 108 23.96 30.97 16.08
C GLU A 108 23.05 32.17 16.30
#